data_AF-A0A7X6PU56-F1
#
_entry.id   AF-A0A7X6PU56-F1
#
_cell.length_a   1.000
_cell.length_b   1.000
_cell.length_c   1.000
_cell.angle_alpha   90.00
_cell.angle_beta   90.00
_cell.angle_gamma   90.00
#
_symmetry.space_group_name_H-M   'P 1'
#
loop_
_entity.id
_entity.type
_entity.pdbx_description
1 polymer ?
#
loop_
_entity_poly.entity_id
_entity_poly.type
_entity_poly.pdbx_seq_one_letter_code
_entity_poly.pdbx_strand_id
1 'polypeptide(L)'
;MGNKPGWKQRYDTLKGFIASNPGISINAWETSIPSHLRDRFYSQFDDVRRAFIESCKSPFYSDVCALGKAYAEAEELLFTRLALSKHIELPVDLSSLLYTPQEGLMRLIYDPLFELVQEKITETDFEMAAQKSLEANAPQMYMLGYQLWAAVSIMLLLEPDSIHRVSLDHEGKPFLEALDSIVIGSQHHHPSKRIPEIVLHSKRLNIHVAFKMPVTREVDSYILPVELPTQKMLRERTGDTSSALSDRMIFISAVPDLERIPVFADLHERRIFSPDLTIDFLTRHDLSDSTATGRVQSRIEIMKPRLGGHLVVINPKAGSKEYETEHKITVCLAGLDKRRLRLIIDKLI
;
A
#
# COMPACT_ATOMS: atom_id res chain seq x y z
N MET A 1 -3.74 -37.71 -25.83
CA MET A 1 -2.75 -37.24 -24.83
C MET A 1 -3.01 -35.76 -24.60
N GLY A 2 -3.58 -35.39 -23.46
CA GLY A 2 -3.85 -33.97 -23.16
C GLY A 2 -2.53 -33.22 -22.99
N ASN A 3 -2.40 -32.04 -23.60
CA ASN A 3 -1.23 -31.18 -23.42
C ASN A 3 -1.08 -30.88 -21.93
N LYS A 4 0.07 -31.24 -21.33
CA LYS A 4 0.40 -30.86 -19.95
C LYS A 4 0.33 -29.34 -19.81
N PRO A 5 -0.24 -28.79 -18.71
CA PRO A 5 -0.17 -27.37 -18.39
C PRO A 5 1.26 -26.83 -18.52
N GLY A 6 1.41 -25.60 -19.01
CA GLY A 6 2.74 -25.02 -19.31
C GLY A 6 3.70 -25.06 -18.11
N TRP A 7 3.18 -24.82 -16.90
CA TRP A 7 4.00 -24.85 -15.69
C TRP A 7 4.52 -26.26 -15.34
N LYS A 8 3.75 -27.34 -15.63
CA LYS A 8 4.21 -28.73 -15.39
C LYS A 8 5.38 -29.10 -16.30
N GLN A 9 5.39 -28.58 -17.53
CA GLN A 9 6.51 -28.78 -18.46
C GLN A 9 7.78 -28.05 -17.97
N ARG A 10 7.62 -26.83 -17.44
CA ARG A 10 8.73 -26.11 -16.79
C ARG A 10 9.20 -26.83 -15.53
N TYR A 11 8.29 -27.41 -14.76
CA TYR A 11 8.62 -28.17 -13.57
C TYR A 11 9.39 -29.45 -13.90
N ASP A 12 9.00 -30.17 -14.96
CA ASP A 12 9.76 -31.31 -15.48
C ASP A 12 11.19 -30.91 -15.89
N THR A 13 11.35 -29.70 -16.46
CA THR A 13 12.67 -29.14 -16.81
C THR A 13 13.52 -28.88 -15.56
N LEU A 14 12.94 -28.25 -14.53
CA LEU A 14 13.59 -28.00 -13.25
C LEU A 14 14.02 -29.31 -12.55
N LYS A 15 13.15 -30.32 -12.50
CA LYS A 15 13.48 -31.65 -11.97
C LYS A 15 14.65 -32.28 -12.74
N GLY A 16 14.62 -32.20 -14.07
CA GLY A 16 15.70 -32.69 -14.92
C GLY A 16 17.03 -31.98 -14.64
N PHE A 17 17.00 -30.67 -14.39
CA PHE A 17 18.19 -29.91 -14.00
C PHE A 17 18.73 -30.34 -12.64
N ILE A 18 17.88 -30.52 -11.62
CA ILE A 18 18.28 -31.03 -10.31
C ILE A 18 18.93 -32.41 -10.45
N ALA A 19 18.27 -33.35 -11.14
CA ALA A 19 18.77 -34.71 -11.34
C ALA A 19 20.11 -34.77 -12.11
N SER A 20 20.35 -33.84 -13.03
CA SER A 20 21.59 -33.76 -13.82
C SER A 20 22.77 -33.13 -13.05
N ASN A 21 22.54 -32.60 -11.85
CA ASN A 21 23.55 -31.90 -11.05
C ASN A 21 23.59 -32.49 -9.62
N PRO A 22 24.36 -33.58 -9.38
CA PRO A 22 24.36 -34.30 -8.11
C PRO A 22 24.88 -33.48 -6.91
N GLY A 23 25.48 -32.30 -7.15
CA GLY A 23 25.83 -31.36 -6.09
C GLY A 23 24.63 -30.60 -5.51
N ILE A 24 23.46 -30.65 -6.15
CA ILE A 24 22.20 -30.11 -5.63
C ILE A 24 21.54 -31.18 -4.75
N SER A 25 21.42 -30.92 -3.45
CA SER A 25 20.65 -31.76 -2.52
C SER A 25 19.38 -31.00 -2.15
N ILE A 26 18.20 -31.49 -2.57
CA ILE A 26 16.92 -30.94 -2.14
C ILE A 26 16.04 -32.12 -1.74
N ASN A 27 15.64 -32.13 -0.47
CA ASN A 27 14.70 -33.11 0.10
C ASN A 27 13.88 -32.44 1.21
N ALA A 28 13.05 -33.22 1.90
CA ALA A 28 12.16 -32.70 2.94
C ALA A 28 12.90 -32.01 4.12
N TRP A 29 14.18 -32.31 4.34
CA TRP A 29 14.96 -31.91 5.52
C TRP A 29 16.15 -31.02 5.19
N GLU A 30 16.65 -31.08 3.95
CA GLU A 30 17.84 -30.36 3.51
C GLU A 30 17.59 -29.69 2.16
N THR A 31 18.03 -28.43 2.04
CA THR A 31 18.22 -27.76 0.75
C THR A 31 19.63 -27.20 0.70
N SER A 32 20.46 -27.75 -0.19
CA SER A 32 21.82 -27.31 -0.49
C SER A 32 21.99 -27.15 -1.99
N ILE A 33 22.26 -25.91 -2.41
CA ILE A 33 22.47 -25.54 -3.81
C ILE A 33 23.85 -24.89 -3.93
N PRO A 34 24.82 -25.53 -4.63
CA PRO A 34 26.16 -24.99 -4.80
C PRO A 34 26.15 -23.60 -5.44
N SER A 35 27.00 -22.69 -4.96
CA SER A 35 26.99 -21.28 -5.40
C SER A 35 27.05 -21.11 -6.92
N HIS A 36 27.83 -21.93 -7.63
CA HIS A 36 27.97 -21.88 -9.08
C HIS A 36 26.73 -22.38 -9.87
N LEU A 37 25.74 -22.98 -9.19
CA LEU A 37 24.49 -23.47 -9.79
C LEU A 37 23.26 -22.65 -9.38
N ARG A 38 23.37 -21.79 -8.36
CA ARG A 38 22.23 -21.06 -7.77
C ARG A 38 21.47 -20.24 -8.79
N ASP A 39 22.16 -19.41 -9.58
CA ASP A 39 21.51 -18.51 -10.54
C ASP A 39 20.68 -19.30 -11.55
N ARG A 40 21.23 -20.41 -12.06
CA ARG A 40 20.52 -21.26 -13.03
C ARG A 40 19.39 -22.06 -12.40
N PHE A 41 19.52 -22.50 -11.15
CA PHE A 41 18.43 -23.11 -10.39
C PHE A 41 17.29 -22.12 -10.22
N TYR A 42 17.55 -20.93 -9.68
CA TYR A 42 16.53 -19.93 -9.42
C TYR A 42 15.90 -19.40 -10.70
N SER A 43 16.65 -19.26 -11.79
CA SER A 43 16.06 -18.95 -13.11
C SER A 43 15.00 -19.98 -13.52
N GLN A 44 15.27 -21.28 -13.36
CA GLN A 44 14.29 -22.33 -13.71
C GLN A 44 13.15 -22.42 -12.70
N PHE A 45 13.44 -22.23 -11.42
CA PHE A 45 12.43 -22.14 -10.37
C PHE A 45 11.43 -21.00 -10.66
N ASP A 46 11.95 -19.85 -11.09
CA ASP A 46 11.16 -18.67 -11.43
C ASP A 46 10.36 -18.89 -12.71
N ASP A 47 10.91 -19.60 -13.70
CA ASP A 47 10.17 -19.99 -14.90
C ASP A 47 8.94 -20.84 -14.59
N VAL A 48 9.02 -21.74 -13.59
CA VAL A 48 7.86 -22.52 -13.13
C VAL A 48 6.82 -21.61 -12.50
N ARG A 49 7.22 -20.74 -11.57
CA ARG A 49 6.31 -19.79 -10.90
C ARG A 49 5.63 -18.88 -11.92
N ARG A 50 6.40 -18.34 -12.87
CA ARG A 50 5.91 -17.49 -13.95
C ARG A 50 4.84 -18.19 -14.77
N ALA A 51 5.14 -19.40 -15.24
CA ALA A 51 4.21 -20.19 -16.03
C ALA A 51 2.95 -20.58 -15.23
N PHE A 52 3.06 -20.79 -13.92
CA PHE A 52 1.90 -21.04 -13.07
C PHE A 52 0.98 -19.82 -13.00
N ILE A 53 1.53 -18.64 -12.68
CA ILE A 53 0.76 -17.38 -12.63
C ILE A 53 0.07 -17.08 -13.97
N GLU A 54 0.77 -17.27 -15.10
CA GLU A 54 0.19 -17.11 -16.44
C GLU A 54 -0.96 -18.09 -16.70
N SER A 55 -0.86 -19.32 -16.17
CA SER A 55 -1.87 -20.35 -16.36
C SER A 55 -3.15 -20.10 -15.55
N CYS A 56 -3.07 -19.36 -14.44
CA CYS A 56 -4.22 -19.05 -13.60
C CYS A 56 -5.29 -18.23 -14.33
N LYS A 57 -4.96 -17.53 -15.44
CA LYS A 57 -5.87 -16.70 -16.28
C LYS A 57 -6.94 -15.94 -15.48
N SER A 58 -6.56 -15.46 -14.29
CA SER A 58 -7.52 -14.86 -13.37
C SER A 58 -7.80 -13.43 -13.83
N PRO A 59 -9.07 -12.99 -13.89
CA PRO A 59 -9.41 -11.58 -14.07
C PRO A 59 -8.65 -10.67 -13.09
N PHE A 60 -8.36 -11.19 -11.89
CA PHE A 60 -7.57 -10.50 -10.88
C PHE A 60 -6.14 -10.18 -11.33
N TYR A 61 -5.49 -11.06 -12.10
CA TYR A 61 -4.15 -10.77 -12.64
C TYR A 61 -4.16 -9.54 -13.55
N SER A 62 -5.17 -9.45 -14.41
CA SER A 62 -5.38 -8.29 -15.28
C SER A 62 -5.63 -7.02 -14.47
N ASP A 63 -6.39 -7.10 -13.37
CA ASP A 63 -6.61 -5.96 -12.47
C ASP A 63 -5.30 -5.50 -11.80
N VAL A 64 -4.48 -6.42 -11.30
CA VAL A 64 -3.16 -6.09 -10.71
C VAL A 64 -2.27 -5.43 -11.77
N CYS A 65 -2.26 -5.93 -13.00
CA CYS A 65 -1.49 -5.32 -14.09
C CYS A 65 -1.99 -3.91 -14.44
N ALA A 66 -3.31 -3.72 -14.47
CA ALA A 66 -3.91 -2.41 -14.70
C ALA A 66 -3.57 -1.42 -13.58
N LEU A 67 -3.60 -1.87 -12.32
CA LEU A 67 -3.18 -1.07 -11.17
C LEU A 67 -1.70 -0.69 -11.25
N GLY A 68 -0.81 -1.64 -11.52
CA GLY A 68 0.62 -1.40 -11.64
C GLY A 68 0.94 -0.37 -12.73
N LYS A 69 0.30 -0.51 -13.90
CA LYS A 69 0.39 0.48 -14.99
C LYS A 69 -0.13 1.86 -14.56
N ALA A 70 -1.32 1.93 -13.97
CA ALA A 70 -1.92 3.18 -13.55
C ALA A 70 -1.08 3.88 -12.46
N TYR A 71 -0.45 3.11 -11.58
CA TYR A 71 0.49 3.61 -10.57
C TYR A 71 1.76 4.17 -11.20
N ALA A 72 2.44 3.39 -12.06
CA ALA A 72 3.68 3.82 -12.70
C ALA A 72 3.47 5.11 -13.52
N GLU A 73 2.38 5.21 -14.28
CA GLU A 73 2.04 6.42 -15.03
C GLU A 73 1.75 7.63 -14.11
N ALA A 74 1.10 7.41 -12.97
CA ALA A 74 0.80 8.47 -12.01
C ALA A 74 2.08 8.93 -11.28
N GLU A 75 2.94 8.00 -10.90
CA GLU A 75 4.23 8.31 -10.30
C GLU A 75 5.10 9.10 -11.28
N GLU A 76 5.34 8.59 -12.49
CA GLU A 76 6.16 9.27 -13.50
C GLU A 76 5.69 10.71 -13.75
N LEU A 77 4.38 10.92 -13.86
CA LEU A 77 3.80 12.24 -14.04
C LEU A 77 4.03 13.16 -12.84
N LEU A 78 3.91 12.64 -11.61
CA LEU A 78 4.13 13.42 -10.38
C LEU A 78 5.59 13.84 -10.27
N PHE A 79 6.50 12.89 -10.53
CA PHE A 79 7.95 13.09 -10.48
C PHE A 79 8.44 14.07 -11.53
N THR A 80 7.94 13.95 -12.76
CA THR A 80 8.23 14.89 -13.85
C THR A 80 7.78 16.29 -13.48
N ARG A 81 6.59 16.43 -12.88
CA ARG A 81 6.03 17.73 -12.51
C ARG A 81 6.79 18.42 -11.38
N LEU A 82 7.25 17.65 -10.40
CA LEU A 82 7.96 18.15 -9.22
C LEU A 82 9.49 18.13 -9.38
N ALA A 83 10.00 17.70 -10.55
CA ALA A 83 11.42 17.53 -10.83
C ALA A 83 12.17 16.70 -9.78
N LEU A 84 11.51 15.68 -9.23
CA LEU A 84 12.10 14.76 -8.25
C LEU A 84 12.99 13.72 -8.94
N SER A 85 14.10 13.34 -8.31
CA SER A 85 15.14 12.50 -8.93
C SER A 85 15.02 11.00 -8.63
N LYS A 86 14.24 10.60 -7.63
CA LYS A 86 14.16 9.21 -7.13
C LYS A 86 12.71 8.78 -6.91
N HIS A 87 12.30 7.64 -7.47
CA HIS A 87 10.97 7.03 -7.24
C HIS A 87 10.54 6.98 -5.76
N ILE A 88 9.23 6.81 -5.53
CA ILE A 88 8.69 6.60 -4.19
C ILE A 88 9.34 5.36 -3.58
N GLU A 89 9.86 5.50 -2.36
CA GLU A 89 10.45 4.38 -1.65
C GLU A 89 9.35 3.48 -1.09
N LEU A 90 9.35 2.21 -1.50
CA LEU A 90 8.33 1.21 -1.16
C LEU A 90 8.94 -0.04 -0.54
N PRO A 91 8.22 -0.74 0.36
CA PRO A 91 8.58 -2.10 0.75
C PRO A 91 8.66 -3.00 -0.48
N VAL A 92 9.64 -3.92 -0.49
CA VAL A 92 9.99 -4.76 -1.65
C VAL A 92 8.78 -5.50 -2.23
N ASP A 93 7.93 -6.09 -1.38
CA ASP A 93 6.78 -6.86 -1.87
C ASP A 93 5.75 -5.99 -2.60
N LEU A 94 5.52 -4.76 -2.13
CA LEU A 94 4.62 -3.81 -2.76
C LEU A 94 5.23 -3.23 -4.04
N SER A 95 6.53 -2.93 -4.02
CA SER A 95 7.29 -2.49 -5.20
C SER A 95 7.22 -3.54 -6.32
N SER A 96 7.49 -4.81 -5.99
CA SER A 96 7.40 -5.91 -6.96
C SER A 96 5.99 -6.05 -7.54
N LEU A 97 4.92 -5.87 -6.75
CA LEU A 97 3.56 -5.93 -7.27
C LEU A 97 3.24 -4.79 -8.24
N LEU A 98 3.70 -3.57 -7.95
CA LEU A 98 3.31 -2.38 -8.72
C LEU A 98 4.13 -2.21 -10.00
N TYR A 99 5.44 -2.43 -9.96
CA TYR A 99 6.31 -2.27 -11.14
C TYR A 99 6.42 -3.54 -11.97
N THR A 100 6.32 -4.70 -11.33
CA THR A 100 6.46 -6.03 -11.97
C THR A 100 5.38 -7.00 -11.49
N PRO A 101 4.08 -6.74 -11.78
CA PRO A 101 2.94 -7.52 -11.25
C PRO A 101 3.10 -9.04 -11.23
N GLN A 102 3.68 -9.59 -12.29
CA GLN A 102 3.97 -11.02 -12.41
C GLN A 102 4.95 -11.49 -11.32
N GLU A 103 6.07 -10.79 -11.14
CA GLU A 103 7.05 -11.10 -10.10
C GLU A 103 6.46 -10.94 -8.70
N GLY A 104 5.67 -9.88 -8.48
CA GLY A 104 4.96 -9.67 -7.21
C GLY A 104 4.07 -10.85 -6.82
N LEU A 105 3.30 -11.38 -7.76
CA LEU A 105 2.45 -12.56 -7.53
C LEU A 105 3.25 -13.86 -7.43
N MET A 106 4.36 -14.00 -8.16
CA MET A 106 5.26 -15.14 -8.04
C MET A 106 5.85 -15.29 -6.63
N ARG A 107 6.02 -14.19 -5.88
CA ARG A 107 6.51 -14.21 -4.49
C ARG A 107 5.53 -14.95 -3.57
N LEU A 108 4.22 -14.83 -3.81
CA LEU A 108 3.18 -15.47 -2.99
C LEU A 108 3.14 -17.00 -3.12
N ILE A 109 3.75 -17.54 -4.17
CA ILE A 109 3.80 -18.99 -4.44
C ILE A 109 5.21 -19.56 -4.30
N TYR A 110 6.15 -18.79 -3.73
CA TYR A 110 7.52 -19.26 -3.49
C TYR A 110 7.54 -20.51 -2.61
N ASP A 111 6.95 -20.44 -1.42
CA ASP A 111 6.97 -21.54 -0.46
C ASP A 111 6.25 -22.79 -0.99
N PRO A 112 5.02 -22.70 -1.55
CA PRO A 112 4.38 -23.88 -2.15
C PRO A 112 5.23 -24.55 -3.23
N LEU A 113 5.87 -23.79 -4.13
CA LEU A 113 6.72 -24.42 -5.16
C LEU A 113 7.96 -25.05 -4.54
N PHE A 114 8.52 -24.44 -3.51
CA PHE A 114 9.68 -24.98 -2.82
C PHE A 114 9.35 -26.30 -2.12
N GLU A 115 8.19 -26.38 -1.46
CA GLU A 115 7.67 -27.63 -0.87
C GLU A 115 7.47 -28.72 -1.91
N LEU A 116 6.99 -28.36 -3.11
CA LEU A 116 6.86 -29.29 -4.24
C LEU A 116 8.23 -29.82 -4.70
N VAL A 117 9.23 -28.93 -4.85
CA VAL A 117 10.61 -29.33 -5.22
C VAL A 117 11.26 -30.17 -4.12
N GLN A 118 10.90 -29.96 -2.85
CA GLN A 118 11.32 -30.78 -1.71
C GLN A 118 10.57 -32.12 -1.59
N GLU A 119 9.64 -32.41 -2.50
CA GLU A 119 8.78 -33.61 -2.49
C GLU A 119 7.92 -33.74 -1.22
N LYS A 120 7.68 -32.62 -0.52
CA LYS A 120 6.81 -32.58 0.67
C LYS A 120 5.33 -32.64 0.32
N ILE A 121 4.99 -32.13 -0.87
CA ILE A 121 3.63 -32.03 -1.37
C ILE A 121 3.57 -32.54 -2.81
N THR A 122 2.39 -32.99 -3.26
CA THR A 122 2.18 -33.42 -4.65
C THR A 122 1.94 -32.22 -5.58
N GLU A 123 1.97 -32.45 -6.90
CA GLU A 123 1.62 -31.41 -7.88
C GLU A 123 0.19 -30.85 -7.66
N THR A 124 -0.75 -31.71 -7.26
CA THR A 124 -2.14 -31.30 -6.95
C THR A 124 -2.19 -30.46 -5.68
N ASP A 125 -1.44 -30.85 -4.65
CA ASP A 125 -1.34 -30.08 -3.40
C ASP A 125 -0.71 -28.70 -3.64
N PHE A 126 0.30 -28.63 -4.51
CA PHE A 126 0.89 -27.37 -4.96
C PHE A 126 -0.14 -26.48 -5.63
N GLU A 127 -0.91 -26.99 -6.61
CA GLU A 127 -1.96 -26.21 -7.28
C GLU A 127 -2.94 -25.60 -6.27
N MET A 128 -3.39 -26.41 -5.30
CA MET A 128 -4.31 -25.97 -4.24
C MET A 128 -3.67 -24.95 -3.29
N ALA A 129 -2.44 -25.21 -2.82
CA ALA A 129 -1.73 -24.35 -1.88
C ALA A 129 -1.35 -23.00 -2.51
N ALA A 130 -0.87 -23.01 -3.76
CA ALA A 130 -0.56 -21.81 -4.51
C ALA A 130 -1.82 -20.96 -4.76
N GLN A 131 -2.92 -21.58 -5.17
CA GLN A 131 -4.20 -20.88 -5.35
C GLN A 131 -4.70 -20.27 -4.05
N LYS A 132 -4.68 -21.04 -2.95
CA LYS A 132 -5.06 -20.55 -1.61
C LYS A 132 -4.19 -19.38 -1.15
N SER A 133 -2.88 -19.44 -1.41
CA SER A 133 -1.96 -18.35 -1.07
C SER A 133 -2.27 -17.07 -1.86
N LEU A 134 -2.54 -17.20 -3.16
CA LEU A 134 -2.95 -16.07 -4.00
C LEU A 134 -4.28 -15.47 -3.51
N GLU A 135 -5.28 -16.30 -3.23
CA GLU A 135 -6.60 -15.84 -2.75
C GLU A 135 -6.51 -15.14 -1.39
N ALA A 136 -5.65 -15.60 -0.48
CA ALA A 136 -5.50 -15.01 0.84
C ALA A 136 -4.70 -13.70 0.84
N ASN A 137 -3.65 -13.60 0.02
CA ASN A 137 -2.66 -12.52 0.15
C ASN A 137 -2.74 -11.47 -0.97
N ALA A 138 -3.08 -11.88 -2.19
CA ALA A 138 -3.05 -10.98 -3.33
C ALA A 138 -4.09 -9.83 -3.23
N PRO A 139 -5.33 -10.05 -2.72
CA PRO A 139 -6.28 -8.95 -2.51
C PRO A 139 -5.78 -7.87 -1.56
N GLN A 140 -5.08 -8.26 -0.48
CA GLN A 140 -4.49 -7.32 0.46
C GLN A 140 -3.39 -6.49 -0.22
N MET A 141 -2.48 -7.13 -0.96
CA MET A 141 -1.42 -6.44 -1.70
C MET A 141 -1.99 -5.49 -2.76
N TYR A 142 -3.05 -5.90 -3.46
CA TYR A 142 -3.77 -5.05 -4.39
C TYR A 142 -4.36 -3.82 -3.70
N MET A 143 -4.99 -4.00 -2.54
CA MET A 143 -5.55 -2.90 -1.76
C MET A 143 -4.47 -1.89 -1.35
N LEU A 144 -3.32 -2.36 -0.84
CA LEU A 144 -2.20 -1.49 -0.48
C LEU A 144 -1.68 -0.71 -1.70
N GLY A 145 -1.54 -1.37 -2.85
CA GLY A 145 -1.14 -0.72 -4.09
C GLY A 145 -2.17 0.32 -4.57
N TYR A 146 -3.45 0.02 -4.43
CA TYR A 146 -4.53 0.92 -4.77
C TYR A 146 -4.55 2.17 -3.88
N GLN A 147 -4.38 2.02 -2.56
CA GLN A 147 -4.28 3.14 -1.62
C GLN A 147 -3.17 4.10 -2.02
N LEU A 148 -2.02 3.56 -2.42
CA LEU A 148 -0.88 4.33 -2.89
C LEU A 148 -1.15 5.04 -4.22
N TRP A 149 -1.71 4.32 -5.22
CA TRP A 149 -2.13 4.92 -6.48
C TRP A 149 -3.12 6.07 -6.26
N ALA A 150 -4.09 5.90 -5.36
CA ALA A 150 -5.07 6.92 -5.04
C ALA A 150 -4.41 8.15 -4.41
N ALA A 151 -3.46 7.96 -3.48
CA ALA A 151 -2.71 9.04 -2.88
C ALA A 151 -1.92 9.86 -3.91
N VAL A 152 -1.15 9.19 -4.79
CA VAL A 152 -0.40 9.86 -5.88
C VAL A 152 -1.36 10.56 -6.85
N SER A 153 -2.48 9.92 -7.18
CA SER A 153 -3.51 10.51 -8.05
C SER A 153 -4.14 11.77 -7.44
N ILE A 154 -4.39 11.77 -6.13
CA ILE A 154 -4.88 12.93 -5.38
C ILE A 154 -3.85 14.07 -5.41
N MET A 155 -2.57 13.76 -5.14
CA MET A 155 -1.49 14.74 -5.24
C MET A 155 -1.45 15.35 -6.64
N LEU A 156 -1.54 14.55 -7.70
CA LEU A 156 -1.58 15.05 -9.08
C LEU A 156 -2.76 15.97 -9.40
N LEU A 157 -3.94 15.71 -8.82
CA LEU A 157 -5.14 16.53 -8.99
C LEU A 157 -5.04 17.90 -8.32
N LEU A 158 -4.16 18.04 -7.33
CA LEU A 158 -3.81 19.33 -6.73
C LEU A 158 -2.92 20.18 -7.65
N GLU A 159 -2.45 19.64 -8.77
CA GLU A 159 -1.53 20.31 -9.69
C GLU A 159 -0.32 20.89 -8.96
N PRO A 160 0.50 20.05 -8.30
CA PRO A 160 1.52 20.53 -7.40
C PRO A 160 2.68 21.10 -8.20
N ASP A 161 3.21 22.24 -7.78
CA ASP A 161 4.38 22.90 -8.38
C ASP A 161 5.57 23.00 -7.42
N SER A 162 5.37 22.67 -6.14
CA SER A 162 6.43 22.45 -5.16
C SER A 162 6.00 21.41 -4.13
N ILE A 163 6.99 20.76 -3.52
CA ILE A 163 6.81 19.74 -2.48
C ILE A 163 7.96 19.81 -1.48
N HIS A 164 7.63 19.61 -0.21
CA HIS A 164 8.57 19.65 0.90
C HIS A 164 8.30 18.49 1.85
N ARG A 165 9.36 17.98 2.49
CA ARG A 165 9.23 17.08 3.64
C ARG A 165 8.85 17.91 4.87
N VAL A 166 8.07 17.34 5.78
CA VAL A 166 7.89 17.93 7.11
C VAL A 166 8.80 17.23 8.12
N SER A 167 9.57 18.00 8.86
CA SER A 167 10.47 17.55 9.92
C SER A 167 10.11 18.24 11.24
N LEU A 168 10.80 17.90 12.33
CA LEU A 168 10.64 18.53 13.64
C LEU A 168 11.95 19.13 14.10
N ASP A 169 11.90 20.33 14.65
CA ASP A 169 13.06 20.92 15.30
C ASP A 169 13.28 20.33 16.71
N HIS A 170 14.28 20.84 17.40
CA HIS A 170 14.64 20.42 18.75
C HIS A 170 13.55 20.70 19.81
N GLU A 171 12.60 21.60 19.53
CA GLU A 171 11.43 21.88 20.38
C GLU A 171 10.20 21.08 19.94
N GLY A 172 10.33 20.27 18.87
CA GLY A 172 9.24 19.52 18.28
C GLY A 172 8.25 20.39 17.51
N LYS A 173 8.64 21.59 17.06
CA LYS A 173 7.85 22.41 16.13
C LYS A 173 8.08 21.89 14.70
N PRO A 174 7.02 21.68 13.89
CA PRO A 174 7.21 21.24 12.53
C PRO A 174 7.78 22.34 11.62
N PHE A 175 8.66 21.95 10.70
CA PHE A 175 9.22 22.84 9.68
C PHE A 175 9.41 22.09 8.34
N LEU A 176 9.65 22.84 7.26
CA LEU A 176 9.82 22.29 5.91
C LEU A 176 11.28 22.03 5.57
N GLU A 177 11.56 20.86 5.00
CA GLU A 177 12.86 20.48 4.45
C GLU A 177 12.74 20.19 2.94
N ALA A 178 13.86 20.31 2.23
CA ALA A 178 13.94 19.84 0.85
C ALA A 178 13.66 18.34 0.78
N LEU A 179 13.01 17.91 -0.31
CA LEU A 179 12.61 16.52 -0.50
C LEU A 179 13.25 15.95 -1.76
N ASP A 180 14.06 14.90 -1.60
CA ASP A 180 14.67 14.18 -2.72
C ASP A 180 13.84 12.97 -3.17
N SER A 181 13.16 12.31 -2.22
CA SER A 181 12.30 11.14 -2.43
C SER A 181 11.10 11.17 -1.48
N ILE A 182 9.94 10.74 -1.98
CA ILE A 182 8.75 10.54 -1.16
C ILE A 182 8.85 9.16 -0.50
N VAL A 183 8.65 9.11 0.82
CA VAL A 183 8.58 7.86 1.59
C VAL A 183 7.25 7.84 2.32
N ILE A 184 6.35 6.95 1.91
CA ILE A 184 4.98 6.91 2.42
C ILE A 184 4.98 6.37 3.85
N GLY A 185 4.25 7.02 4.75
CA GLY A 185 4.21 6.66 6.17
C GLY A 185 5.43 7.14 6.97
N SER A 186 6.43 7.73 6.32
CA SER A 186 7.64 8.24 6.99
C SER A 186 7.35 9.53 7.74
N GLN A 187 7.90 9.68 8.94
CA GLN A 187 7.95 10.96 9.63
C GLN A 187 9.20 11.06 10.49
N HIS A 188 9.61 12.29 10.82
CA HIS A 188 10.63 12.52 11.83
C HIS A 188 10.24 11.81 13.13
N HIS A 189 11.18 11.08 13.73
CA HIS A 189 10.91 10.28 14.93
C HIS A 189 10.40 11.17 16.06
N HIS A 190 9.17 10.94 16.52
CA HIS A 190 8.66 11.59 17.72
C HIS A 190 7.71 10.67 18.49
N PRO A 191 7.95 10.46 19.81
CA PRO A 191 7.16 9.54 20.62
C PRO A 191 5.67 9.89 20.68
N SER A 192 5.34 11.20 20.67
CA SER A 192 3.97 11.68 20.87
C SER A 192 3.33 12.37 19.67
N LYS A 193 4.09 12.93 18.72
CA LYS A 193 3.55 13.83 17.70
C LYS A 193 3.33 13.07 16.41
N ARG A 194 2.26 13.42 15.70
CA ARG A 194 1.91 12.87 14.39
C ARG A 194 1.79 14.03 13.43
N ILE A 195 2.83 14.21 12.63
CA ILE A 195 2.93 15.30 11.66
C ILE A 195 2.65 14.80 10.24
N PRO A 196 2.34 15.71 9.30
CA PRO A 196 2.33 15.40 7.88
C PRO A 196 3.65 14.79 7.43
N GLU A 197 3.61 14.02 6.35
CA GLU A 197 4.81 13.48 5.71
C GLU A 197 5.40 14.54 4.78
N ILE A 198 4.50 15.22 4.06
CA ILE A 198 4.82 16.25 3.09
C ILE A 198 3.86 17.42 3.18
N VAL A 199 4.32 18.56 2.68
CA VAL A 199 3.49 19.71 2.30
C VAL A 199 3.76 20.01 0.84
N LEU A 200 2.71 20.15 0.04
CA LEU A 200 2.80 20.56 -1.35
C LEU A 200 2.11 21.89 -1.57
N HIS A 201 2.60 22.71 -2.49
CA HIS A 201 1.83 23.86 -2.98
C HIS A 201 0.94 23.40 -4.14
N SER A 202 -0.36 23.65 -4.04
CA SER A 202 -1.33 23.36 -5.08
C SER A 202 -1.48 24.57 -5.99
N LYS A 203 -1.01 24.48 -7.24
CA LYS A 203 -1.21 25.56 -8.23
C LYS A 203 -2.70 25.79 -8.51
N ARG A 204 -3.49 24.71 -8.50
CA ARG A 204 -4.93 24.73 -8.78
C ARG A 204 -5.70 25.55 -7.73
N LEU A 205 -5.35 25.38 -6.46
CA LEU A 205 -6.03 26.01 -5.33
C LEU A 205 -5.31 27.26 -4.81
N ASN A 206 -4.06 27.47 -5.24
CA ASN A 206 -3.17 28.52 -4.77
C ASN A 206 -3.00 28.52 -3.24
N ILE A 207 -2.85 27.32 -2.66
CA ILE A 207 -2.64 27.10 -1.22
C ILE A 207 -1.63 25.96 -1.00
N HIS A 208 -1.02 25.93 0.18
CA HIS A 208 -0.27 24.76 0.61
C HIS A 208 -1.20 23.71 1.22
N VAL A 209 -0.88 22.43 1.00
CA VAL A 209 -1.65 21.28 1.45
C VAL A 209 -0.72 20.29 2.13
N ALA A 210 -0.97 20.01 3.40
CA ALA A 210 -0.33 18.97 4.18
C ALA A 210 -0.96 17.61 3.91
N PHE A 211 -0.13 16.58 3.79
CA PHE A 211 -0.53 15.22 3.47
C PHE A 211 0.08 14.21 4.45
N LYS A 212 -0.70 13.23 4.92
CA LYS A 212 -0.22 12.09 5.71
C LYS A 212 -0.93 10.81 5.30
N MET A 213 -0.23 9.68 5.31
CA MET A 213 -0.77 8.34 5.13
C MET A 213 -0.52 7.42 6.34
N PRO A 214 -1.15 7.69 7.49
CA PRO A 214 -0.98 6.83 8.66
C PRO A 214 -1.61 5.45 8.42
N VAL A 215 -1.06 4.44 9.10
CA VAL A 215 -1.71 3.12 9.15
C VAL A 215 -3.00 3.22 9.97
N THR A 216 -4.08 2.59 9.50
CA THR A 216 -5.41 2.65 10.12
C THR A 216 -5.38 2.25 11.60
N ARG A 217 -4.68 1.16 11.92
CA ARG A 217 -4.48 0.67 13.30
C ARG A 217 -3.79 1.66 14.23
N GLU A 218 -2.97 2.57 13.70
CA GLU A 218 -2.33 3.61 14.50
C GLU A 218 -3.37 4.68 14.87
N VAL A 219 -4.19 5.08 13.90
CA VAL A 219 -5.29 6.05 14.09
C VAL A 219 -6.30 5.53 15.12
N ASP A 220 -6.65 4.23 15.05
CA ASP A 220 -7.52 3.57 16.03
C ASP A 220 -6.98 3.72 17.47
N SER A 221 -5.67 3.92 17.64
CA SER A 221 -5.00 4.07 18.93
C SER A 221 -4.82 5.52 19.41
N TYR A 222 -5.29 6.52 18.64
CA TYR A 222 -5.16 7.94 19.03
C TYR A 222 -6.06 8.30 20.22
N ILE A 223 -7.18 7.60 20.40
CA ILE A 223 -7.95 7.67 21.65
C ILE A 223 -7.26 6.78 22.68
N LEU A 224 -6.32 7.37 23.41
CA LEU A 224 -5.61 6.72 24.50
C LEU A 224 -6.54 6.56 25.73
N PRO A 225 -6.33 5.51 26.56
CA PRO A 225 -7.11 5.30 27.80
C PRO A 225 -6.93 6.43 28.82
N VAL A 226 -7.77 6.42 29.86
CA VAL A 226 -7.95 7.48 30.89
C VAL A 226 -6.63 7.88 31.59
N GLU A 227 -5.64 6.99 31.66
CA GLU A 227 -4.33 7.23 32.30
C GLU A 227 -3.30 7.83 31.34
N LEU A 228 -2.48 8.78 31.83
CA LEU A 228 -1.49 9.47 30.98
C LEU A 228 -0.48 8.43 30.49
N PRO A 229 -0.22 8.33 29.18
CA PRO A 229 0.79 7.39 28.69
C PRO A 229 2.11 7.72 29.35
N THR A 230 2.71 6.75 30.05
CA THR A 230 4.07 6.94 30.54
C THR A 230 5.00 7.12 29.35
N GLN A 231 6.10 7.88 29.50
CA GLN A 231 7.11 7.99 28.44
C GLN A 231 7.56 6.62 27.92
N LYS A 232 7.60 5.61 28.80
CA LYS A 232 7.90 4.22 28.45
C LYS A 232 6.91 3.63 27.44
N MET A 233 5.62 3.93 27.54
CA MET A 233 4.58 3.45 26.60
C MET A 233 4.65 4.13 25.22
N LEU A 234 5.29 5.30 25.13
CA LEU A 234 5.46 6.04 23.88
C LEU A 234 6.83 5.82 23.22
N ARG A 235 7.80 5.20 23.92
CA ARG A 235 9.16 4.97 23.39
C ARG A 235 9.20 4.15 22.10
N GLU A 236 8.28 3.21 21.96
CA GLU A 236 8.16 2.36 20.76
C GLU A 236 7.34 3.02 19.65
N ARG A 237 6.70 4.17 19.95
CA ARG A 237 5.82 4.89 19.02
C ARG A 237 6.58 5.98 18.28
N THR A 238 7.37 5.62 17.29
CA THR A 238 8.15 6.58 16.48
C THR A 238 7.26 7.50 15.64
N GLY A 239 6.04 7.02 15.32
CA GLY A 239 5.17 7.60 14.31
C GLY A 239 5.58 7.25 12.88
N ASP A 240 6.83 6.87 12.65
CA ASP A 240 7.27 6.36 11.35
C ASP A 240 6.67 4.96 11.14
N THR A 241 5.87 4.85 10.08
CA THR A 241 5.21 3.60 9.68
C THR A 241 5.64 3.16 8.29
N SER A 242 6.72 3.73 7.72
CA SER A 242 7.16 3.49 6.35
C SER A 242 7.45 2.02 6.02
N SER A 243 7.94 1.25 7.00
CA SER A 243 8.19 -0.18 6.83
C SER A 243 6.94 -1.06 6.90
N ALA A 244 5.79 -0.51 7.31
CA ALA A 244 4.58 -1.29 7.54
C ALA A 244 3.80 -1.56 6.25
N LEU A 245 3.60 -2.85 5.96
CA LEU A 245 2.65 -3.35 4.96
C LEU A 245 1.26 -3.52 5.62
N SER A 246 0.55 -2.41 5.79
CA SER A 246 -0.75 -2.38 6.46
C SER A 246 -1.63 -1.30 5.86
N ASP A 247 -2.95 -1.43 6.03
CA ASP A 247 -3.93 -0.49 5.47
C ASP A 247 -3.69 0.93 5.97
N ARG A 248 -3.84 1.88 5.07
CA ARG A 248 -3.62 3.30 5.33
C ARG A 248 -4.85 4.12 5.05
N MET A 249 -4.92 5.22 5.78
CA MET A 249 -5.82 6.33 5.47
C MET A 249 -5.04 7.44 4.77
N ILE A 250 -5.74 8.43 4.23
CA ILE A 250 -5.12 9.69 3.82
C ILE A 250 -5.69 10.81 4.69
N PHE A 251 -4.82 11.65 5.25
CA PHE A 251 -5.18 12.92 5.87
C PHE A 251 -4.74 14.07 4.96
N ILE A 252 -5.62 15.05 4.79
CA ILE A 252 -5.36 16.26 4.02
C ILE A 252 -5.73 17.48 4.84
N SER A 253 -4.85 18.48 4.87
CA SER A 253 -5.12 19.78 5.50
C SER A 253 -4.60 20.95 4.67
N ALA A 254 -5.38 22.01 4.52
CA ALA A 254 -4.90 23.29 4.04
C ALA A 254 -3.94 23.92 5.06
N VAL A 255 -2.83 24.46 4.56
CA VAL A 255 -1.78 25.12 5.34
C VAL A 255 -1.70 26.59 4.90
N PRO A 256 -2.50 27.48 5.50
CA PRO A 256 -2.50 28.90 5.12
C PRO A 256 -1.21 29.62 5.55
N ASP A 257 -0.54 29.10 6.58
CA ASP A 257 0.68 29.66 7.14
C ASP A 257 1.70 28.53 7.34
N LEU A 258 2.83 28.59 6.63
CA LEU A 258 3.90 27.59 6.69
C LEU A 258 4.65 27.61 8.04
N GLU A 259 4.50 28.66 8.84
CA GLU A 259 5.00 28.68 10.23
C GLU A 259 4.12 27.87 11.19
N ARG A 260 2.94 27.44 10.72
CA ARG A 260 1.91 26.73 11.49
C ARG A 260 1.47 25.44 10.78
N ILE A 261 2.44 24.65 10.34
CA ILE A 261 2.19 23.31 9.81
C ILE A 261 1.43 22.48 10.86
N PRO A 262 0.34 21.80 10.49
CA PRO A 262 -0.49 21.08 11.44
C PRO A 262 0.26 19.90 12.09
N VAL A 263 -0.03 19.65 13.36
CA VAL A 263 0.30 18.39 14.05
C VAL A 263 -1.01 17.63 14.19
N PHE A 264 -1.25 16.58 13.42
CA PHE A 264 -2.54 15.86 13.41
C PHE A 264 -2.89 15.20 14.76
N ALA A 265 -1.89 14.78 15.52
CA ALA A 265 -2.10 14.32 16.89
C ALA A 265 -0.89 14.60 17.76
N ASP A 266 -1.14 15.04 19.00
CA ASP A 266 -0.19 15.03 20.09
C ASP A 266 -0.72 14.09 21.18
N LEU A 267 -0.15 12.89 21.23
CA LEU A 267 -0.53 11.83 22.15
C LEU A 267 -0.17 12.13 23.61
N HIS A 268 0.80 13.02 23.84
CA HIS A 268 1.19 13.44 25.19
C HIS A 268 0.19 14.47 25.72
N GLU A 269 -0.18 15.45 24.90
CA GLU A 269 -1.22 16.43 25.23
C GLU A 269 -2.65 15.89 25.07
N ARG A 270 -2.80 14.66 24.57
CA ARG A 270 -4.10 14.02 24.26
C ARG A 270 -4.95 14.86 23.33
N ARG A 271 -4.28 15.52 22.39
CA ARG A 271 -4.92 16.46 21.49
C ARG A 271 -4.87 15.90 20.07
N ILE A 272 -6.04 15.70 19.50
CA ILE A 272 -6.18 15.40 18.07
C ILE A 272 -6.53 16.71 17.38
N PHE A 273 -5.77 17.05 16.34
CA PHE A 273 -6.08 18.18 15.49
C PHE A 273 -6.73 17.66 14.22
N SER A 274 -7.94 18.15 13.99
CA SER A 274 -8.76 17.71 12.87
C SER A 274 -8.12 18.05 11.54
N PRO A 275 -7.89 17.05 10.66
CA PRO A 275 -7.57 17.33 9.27
C PRO A 275 -8.76 18.02 8.58
N ASP A 276 -8.55 18.56 7.39
CA ASP A 276 -9.68 19.02 6.58
C ASP A 276 -10.46 17.84 6.03
N LEU A 277 -9.75 16.86 5.48
CA LEU A 277 -10.34 15.65 4.92
C LEU A 277 -9.64 14.41 5.46
N THR A 278 -10.40 13.35 5.67
CA THR A 278 -9.88 11.99 5.80
C THR A 278 -10.39 11.11 4.68
N ILE A 279 -9.58 10.19 4.19
CA ILE A 279 -9.97 9.23 3.15
C ILE A 279 -9.64 7.83 3.63
N ASP A 280 -10.66 7.00 3.73
CA ASP A 280 -10.57 5.56 3.98
C ASP A 280 -10.83 4.78 2.69
N PHE A 281 -10.41 3.52 2.69
CA PHE A 281 -10.54 2.63 1.55
C PHE A 281 -11.23 1.34 1.97
N LEU A 282 -12.21 0.90 1.21
CA LEU A 282 -12.89 -0.37 1.43
C LEU A 282 -13.12 -1.08 0.09
N THR A 283 -13.15 -2.41 0.11
CA THR A 283 -13.68 -3.15 -1.02
C THR A 283 -15.20 -3.10 -1.01
N ARG A 284 -15.83 -3.51 -2.12
CA ARG A 284 -17.28 -3.67 -2.18
C ARG A 284 -17.80 -4.65 -1.12
N HIS A 285 -17.06 -5.72 -0.83
CA HIS A 285 -17.46 -6.70 0.17
C HIS A 285 -17.53 -6.06 1.56
N ASP A 286 -16.58 -5.18 1.86
CA ASP A 286 -16.51 -4.50 3.14
C ASP A 286 -17.61 -3.47 3.34
N LEU A 287 -18.17 -2.89 2.25
CA LEU A 287 -19.33 -1.99 2.35
C LEU A 287 -20.57 -2.68 2.91
N SER A 288 -20.71 -3.99 2.68
CA SER A 288 -21.80 -4.80 3.26
C SER A 288 -21.49 -5.30 4.66
N ASP A 289 -20.26 -5.12 5.15
CA ASP A 289 -19.86 -5.50 6.50
C ASP A 289 -20.02 -4.30 7.45
N SER A 290 -20.96 -4.43 8.40
CA SER A 290 -21.20 -3.42 9.45
C SER A 290 -19.97 -3.20 10.33
N THR A 291 -19.09 -4.20 10.46
CA THR A 291 -17.86 -4.09 11.26
C THR A 291 -16.80 -3.26 10.52
N ALA A 292 -16.63 -3.50 9.21
CA ALA A 292 -15.70 -2.70 8.40
C ALA A 292 -16.14 -1.24 8.28
N THR A 293 -17.42 -1.00 8.02
CA THR A 293 -17.99 0.36 7.97
C THR A 293 -17.97 1.04 9.35
N GLY A 294 -18.25 0.32 10.44
CA GLY A 294 -18.15 0.84 11.80
C GLY A 294 -16.71 1.25 12.20
N ARG A 295 -15.69 0.56 11.68
CA ARG A 295 -14.28 0.96 11.86
C ARG A 295 -13.94 2.27 11.15
N VAL A 296 -14.42 2.47 9.92
CA VAL A 296 -14.27 3.75 9.20
C VAL A 296 -14.96 4.88 9.96
N GLN A 297 -16.20 4.65 10.41
CA GLN A 297 -16.96 5.61 11.20
C GLN A 297 -16.21 6.01 12.48
N SER A 298 -15.67 5.03 13.20
CA SER A 298 -14.86 5.25 14.40
C SER A 298 -13.66 6.15 14.12
N ARG A 299 -12.92 5.93 13.02
CA ARG A 299 -11.76 6.77 12.66
C ARG A 299 -12.14 8.20 12.27
N ILE A 300 -13.29 8.37 11.62
CA ILE A 300 -13.84 9.70 11.34
C ILE A 300 -14.25 10.42 12.62
N GLU A 301 -14.77 9.70 13.62
CA GLU A 301 -15.09 10.27 14.94
C GLU A 301 -13.85 10.59 15.78
N ILE A 302 -12.77 9.81 15.62
CA ILE A 302 -11.45 10.08 16.19
C ILE A 302 -10.89 11.39 15.61
N MET A 303 -10.81 11.47 14.27
CA MET A 303 -10.13 12.57 13.58
C MET A 303 -10.99 13.82 13.41
N LYS A 304 -12.32 13.68 13.35
CA LYS A 304 -13.30 14.76 13.17
C LYS A 304 -12.94 15.71 12.01
N PRO A 305 -12.79 15.22 10.76
CA PRO A 305 -12.37 16.05 9.64
C PRO A 305 -13.30 17.24 9.42
N ARG A 306 -12.74 18.44 9.19
CA ARG A 306 -13.51 19.71 9.11
C ARG A 306 -14.47 19.74 7.92
N LEU A 307 -14.04 19.19 6.79
CA LEU A 307 -14.77 19.18 5.52
C LEU A 307 -15.39 17.80 5.22
N GLY A 308 -15.23 16.84 6.13
CA GLY A 308 -15.86 15.52 6.07
C GLY A 308 -14.91 14.37 5.78
N GLY A 309 -15.42 13.16 6.01
CA GLY A 309 -14.72 11.93 5.67
C GLY A 309 -15.12 11.44 4.29
N HIS A 310 -14.20 10.77 3.61
CA HIS A 310 -14.43 10.15 2.31
C HIS A 310 -14.13 8.67 2.39
N LEU A 311 -14.92 7.88 1.67
CA LEU A 311 -14.73 6.45 1.53
C LEU A 311 -14.54 6.11 0.06
N VAL A 312 -13.34 5.69 -0.32
CA VAL A 312 -13.05 5.26 -1.69
C VAL A 312 -13.27 3.76 -1.81
N VAL A 313 -14.13 3.36 -2.74
CA VAL A 313 -14.46 1.95 -2.98
C VAL A 313 -13.53 1.39 -4.03
N ILE A 314 -12.78 0.36 -3.64
CA ILE A 314 -11.86 -0.37 -4.52
C ILE A 314 -12.67 -1.28 -5.45
N ASN A 315 -12.39 -1.20 -6.75
CA ASN A 315 -13.03 -2.00 -7.81
C ASN A 315 -14.58 -1.96 -7.81
N PRO A 316 -15.19 -0.77 -8.00
CA PRO A 316 -16.64 -0.66 -8.08
C PRO A 316 -17.15 -1.35 -9.36
N LYS A 317 -18.27 -2.10 -9.28
CA LYS A 317 -18.94 -2.59 -10.50
C LYS A 317 -19.49 -1.40 -11.30
N ALA A 318 -19.49 -1.51 -12.62
CA ALA A 318 -20.14 -0.55 -13.50
C ALA A 318 -21.61 -0.32 -13.08
N GLY A 319 -22.01 0.95 -12.96
CA GLY A 319 -23.38 1.33 -12.58
C GLY A 319 -23.74 1.20 -11.09
N SER A 320 -22.77 0.98 -10.20
CA SER A 320 -23.03 1.01 -8.76
C SER A 320 -23.50 2.42 -8.35
N LYS A 321 -24.59 2.50 -7.57
CA LYS A 321 -25.15 3.76 -7.06
C LYS A 321 -24.28 4.34 -5.95
N GLU A 322 -24.43 5.64 -5.69
CA GLU A 322 -23.93 6.28 -4.48
C GLU A 322 -24.45 5.52 -3.26
N TYR A 323 -23.55 5.17 -2.34
CA TYR A 323 -23.92 4.59 -1.06
C TYR A 323 -24.16 5.75 -0.11
N GLU A 324 -25.40 5.88 0.37
CA GLU A 324 -25.71 6.76 1.49
C GLU A 324 -25.23 6.08 2.76
N THR A 325 -24.21 6.64 3.39
CA THR A 325 -23.91 6.32 4.78
C THR A 325 -24.73 7.26 5.66
N GLU A 326 -25.23 6.76 6.79
CA GLU A 326 -26.01 7.56 7.77
C GLU A 326 -25.21 8.74 8.40
N HIS A 327 -23.94 8.89 8.04
CA HIS A 327 -22.96 9.79 8.65
C HIS A 327 -22.33 10.67 7.55
N LYS A 328 -21.60 11.74 7.92
CA LYS A 328 -20.94 12.72 7.01
C LYS A 328 -19.80 12.12 6.15
N ILE A 329 -19.97 10.89 5.66
CA ILE A 329 -19.04 10.18 4.79
C ILE A 329 -19.54 10.29 3.36
N THR A 330 -18.70 10.80 2.47
CA THR A 330 -19.00 10.79 1.04
C THR A 330 -18.34 9.57 0.40
N VAL A 331 -19.13 8.72 -0.24
CA VAL A 331 -18.63 7.51 -0.91
C VAL A 331 -18.21 7.83 -2.34
N CYS A 332 -16.99 7.46 -2.71
CA CYS A 332 -16.40 7.68 -4.03
C CYS A 332 -16.13 6.34 -4.73
N LEU A 333 -16.81 6.11 -5.85
CA LEU A 333 -16.64 4.91 -6.68
C LEU A 333 -15.57 5.15 -7.75
N ALA A 334 -14.31 5.28 -7.34
CA ALA A 334 -13.24 5.73 -8.22
C ALA A 334 -12.74 4.65 -9.20
N GLY A 335 -12.61 3.39 -8.77
CA GLY A 335 -11.87 2.39 -9.57
C GLY A 335 -10.49 2.94 -9.94
N LEU A 336 -9.98 2.67 -11.15
CA LEU A 336 -8.71 3.27 -11.62
C LEU A 336 -8.91 4.58 -12.42
N ASP A 337 -10.02 5.29 -12.23
CA ASP A 337 -10.27 6.59 -12.85
C ASP A 337 -9.96 7.73 -11.87
N LYS A 338 -8.77 8.33 -12.02
CA LYS A 338 -8.35 9.46 -11.18
C LYS A 338 -9.32 10.65 -11.22
N ARG A 339 -10.08 10.86 -12.31
CA ARG A 339 -11.02 12.00 -12.41
C ARG A 339 -12.13 11.92 -11.38
N ARG A 340 -12.49 10.71 -10.95
CA ARG A 340 -13.52 10.49 -9.92
C ARG A 340 -13.06 10.88 -8.52
N LEU A 341 -11.75 10.85 -8.27
CA LEU A 341 -11.16 11.34 -7.01
C LEU A 341 -11.19 12.87 -6.90
N ARG A 342 -11.42 13.58 -8.01
CA ARG A 342 -11.48 15.05 -8.03
C ARG A 342 -12.55 15.62 -7.10
N LEU A 343 -13.68 14.92 -6.95
CA LEU A 343 -14.77 15.31 -6.04
C LEU A 343 -14.32 15.44 -4.59
N ILE A 344 -13.27 14.71 -4.19
CA ILE A 344 -12.69 14.80 -2.84
C ILE A 344 -11.94 16.12 -2.69
N ILE A 345 -11.12 16.48 -3.69
CA ILE A 345 -10.23 17.64 -3.63
C ILE A 345 -10.97 18.95 -3.90
N ASP A 346 -12.07 18.92 -4.65
CA ASP A 346 -12.91 20.09 -4.88
C ASP A 346 -13.59 20.59 -3.59
N LYS A 347 -13.58 19.79 -2.50
CA LYS A 347 -14.03 20.25 -1.17
C LYS A 347 -13.04 21.19 -0.49
N LEU A 348 -11.78 21.23 -0.91
CA LEU A 348 -10.75 22.13 -0.35
C LEU A 348 -10.82 23.56 -0.93
N ILE A 349 -11.68 23.80 -1.92
CA ILE A 349 -12.03 25.13 -2.44
C ILE A 349 -13.03 25.76 -1.48
#